data_AF-A0A7Z9DWJ7-F1
#
_entry.id   AF-A0A7Z9DWJ7-F1
#
_cell.length_a   1.000
_cell.length_b   1.000
_cell.length_c   1.000
_cell.angle_alpha   90.00
_cell.angle_beta   90.00
_cell.angle_gamma   90.00
#
_symmetry.space_group_name_H-M   'P 1'
#
loop_
_entity.id
_entity.type
_entity.pdbx_description
1 polymer ?
#
loop_
_entity_poly.entity_id
_entity_poly.type
_entity_poly.pdbx_seq_one_letter_code
_entity_poly.pdbx_strand_id
1 'polypeptide(L)'
;MKPKVKPIKAGCVYFNTRTISLKLIFMRFSFNPYLSKIVTVVAIAFSLNSCSSKPADCIKLIDMINEGQTLVVNLSPKLDGKTTQQLSQELNSIAKDIETLSIKDKSLQTFQKNSTQQFKDLSNSLKQIAEALTLAEKAPVTPEGKKQLLEAQKNVEENGQKAKQIATNNEVLFKELVNYCPSKKP
;
A
#
# COMPACT_ATOMS: atom_id res chain seq x y z
N MET A 1 1.88 -13.80 57.04
CA MET A 1 1.32 -12.53 56.51
C MET A 1 2.42 -11.79 55.75
N LYS A 2 2.35 -11.74 54.41
CA LYS A 2 3.24 -10.93 53.55
C LYS A 2 2.40 -9.88 52.80
N PRO A 3 2.91 -8.67 52.58
CA PRO A 3 2.15 -7.57 51.98
C PRO A 3 1.98 -7.76 50.47
N LYS A 4 0.81 -7.34 49.96
CA LYS A 4 0.48 -7.25 48.52
C LYS A 4 1.18 -6.04 47.90
N VAL A 5 1.91 -6.23 46.81
CA VAL A 5 2.38 -5.14 45.93
C VAL A 5 1.63 -5.25 44.60
N LYS A 6 0.94 -4.18 44.21
CA LYS A 6 0.19 -4.06 42.94
C LYS A 6 1.16 -3.87 41.76
N PRO A 7 0.89 -4.47 40.59
CA PRO A 7 1.66 -4.20 39.38
C PRO A 7 1.33 -2.81 38.80
N ILE A 8 2.38 -2.08 38.47
CA ILE A 8 2.36 -0.79 37.76
C ILE A 8 2.21 -1.10 36.26
N LYS A 9 1.21 -0.49 35.60
CA LYS A 9 1.01 -0.59 34.15
C LYS A 9 2.14 0.13 33.42
N ALA A 10 2.93 -0.58 32.62
CA ALA A 10 3.84 0.00 31.65
C ALA A 10 3.07 0.28 30.34
N GLY A 11 2.87 1.56 30.02
CA GLY A 11 2.36 2.00 28.72
C GLY A 11 3.51 2.11 27.71
N CYS A 12 3.25 1.72 26.45
CA CYS A 12 4.16 1.94 25.33
C CYS A 12 4.34 3.46 25.10
N VAL A 13 5.56 3.95 25.29
CA VAL A 13 5.93 5.34 24.96
C VAL A 13 6.22 5.41 23.46
N TYR A 14 5.37 6.14 22.73
CA TYR A 14 5.60 6.51 21.34
C TYR A 14 6.49 7.77 21.33
N PHE A 15 7.69 7.68 20.78
CA PHE A 15 8.58 8.84 20.63
C PHE A 15 8.06 9.73 19.49
N ASN A 16 7.36 10.80 19.83
CA ASN A 16 7.05 11.90 18.92
C ASN A 16 8.07 13.01 19.17
N THR A 17 8.98 13.25 18.24
CA THR A 17 9.97 14.32 18.32
C THR A 17 9.33 15.67 18.04
N ARG A 18 8.73 16.28 19.06
CA ARG A 18 8.63 17.73 19.19
C ARG A 18 8.97 18.14 20.63
N THR A 19 9.70 19.24 20.73
CA THR A 19 10.07 20.04 21.92
C THR A 19 11.21 19.57 22.84
N ILE A 20 12.25 20.41 22.79
CA ILE A 20 13.42 20.62 23.63
C ILE A 20 13.08 20.70 25.13
N SER A 21 13.84 20.02 26.00
CA SER A 21 14.47 20.64 27.19
C SER A 21 15.49 19.75 27.88
N LEU A 22 16.64 20.37 28.12
CA LEU A 22 17.83 19.94 28.82
C LEU A 22 17.55 19.57 30.29
N LYS A 23 18.02 18.39 30.75
CA LYS A 23 18.68 18.23 32.06
C LYS A 23 19.33 16.85 32.16
N LEU A 24 20.66 16.82 31.96
CA LEU A 24 21.50 15.73 32.43
C LEU A 24 21.49 15.74 33.96
N ILE A 25 21.17 14.61 34.58
CA ILE A 25 21.57 14.33 35.97
C ILE A 25 22.55 13.17 35.91
N PHE A 26 23.82 13.52 36.00
CA PHE A 26 24.90 12.62 36.42
C PHE A 26 24.58 12.12 37.83
N MET A 27 24.39 10.82 38.01
CA MET A 27 24.44 10.22 39.34
C MET A 27 25.59 9.22 39.42
N ARG A 28 26.61 9.69 40.16
CA ARG A 28 27.88 9.07 40.47
C ARG A 28 27.64 7.92 41.45
N PHE A 29 27.70 6.67 40.99
CA PHE A 29 27.71 5.51 41.87
C PHE A 29 29.13 5.28 42.40
N SER A 30 29.34 5.41 43.72
CA SER A 30 30.56 4.98 44.39
C SER A 30 30.52 3.46 44.61
N PHE A 31 31.50 2.75 44.05
CA PHE A 31 31.69 1.31 44.21
C PHE A 31 32.25 0.98 45.60
N ASN A 32 31.62 0.03 46.31
CA ASN A 32 32.16 -0.64 47.51
C ASN A 32 32.58 -2.09 47.12
N PRO A 33 33.83 -2.53 47.33
CA PRO A 33 34.41 -3.70 46.64
C PRO A 33 34.29 -5.05 47.40
N TYR A 34 33.12 -5.41 47.94
CA TYR A 34 32.99 -6.64 48.77
C TYR A 34 31.85 -7.62 48.39
N LEU A 35 31.32 -7.57 47.16
CA LEU A 35 30.31 -8.53 46.69
C LEU A 35 30.74 -9.21 45.36
N SER A 36 31.99 -9.64 45.31
CA SER A 36 32.49 -10.56 44.29
C SER A 36 32.37 -11.99 44.82
N LYS A 37 31.17 -12.60 44.77
CA LYS A 37 30.92 -14.04 44.51
C LYS A 37 29.39 -14.20 44.32
N ILE A 38 29.03 -15.10 43.40
CA ILE A 38 27.68 -15.39 42.90
C ILE A 38 27.35 -14.61 41.61
N VAL A 39 28.01 -15.03 40.53
CA VAL A 39 27.52 -14.87 39.16
C VAL A 39 26.31 -15.80 39.02
N THR A 40 25.12 -15.30 39.32
CA THR A 40 23.87 -15.93 38.87
C THR A 40 23.52 -15.29 37.53
N VAL A 41 23.81 -15.99 36.44
CA VAL A 41 23.26 -15.65 35.12
C VAL A 41 21.76 -15.89 35.19
N VAL A 42 21.00 -14.87 35.59
CA VAL A 42 19.56 -14.86 35.34
C VAL A 42 19.41 -14.59 33.85
N ALA A 43 19.29 -15.66 33.06
CA ALA A 43 18.80 -15.57 31.71
C ALA A 43 17.34 -15.08 31.79
N ILE A 44 17.16 -13.77 31.76
CA ILE A 44 15.86 -13.16 31.50
C ILE A 44 15.55 -13.56 30.06
N ALA A 45 14.71 -14.57 29.88
CA ALA A 45 14.02 -14.78 28.62
C ALA A 45 13.17 -13.53 28.40
N PHE A 46 13.73 -12.53 27.73
CA PHE A 46 12.93 -11.51 27.10
C PHE A 46 12.07 -12.25 26.10
N SER A 47 10.83 -12.54 26.47
CA SER A 47 9.78 -12.77 25.50
C SER A 47 9.71 -11.48 24.69
N LEU A 48 10.46 -11.46 23.58
CA LEU A 48 10.26 -10.51 22.51
C LEU A 48 8.83 -10.76 22.06
N ASN A 49 7.88 -10.03 22.64
CA ASN A 49 6.60 -9.80 21.98
C ASN A 49 7.00 -9.15 20.66
N SER A 50 7.07 -9.97 19.61
CA SER A 50 7.40 -9.49 18.28
C SER A 50 6.42 -8.37 17.99
N CYS A 51 6.93 -7.18 17.69
CA CYS A 51 6.09 -6.18 17.03
C CYS A 51 5.57 -6.88 15.76
N SER A 52 4.29 -7.21 15.73
CA SER A 52 3.65 -7.73 14.53
C SER A 52 3.89 -6.71 13.43
N SER A 53 4.49 -7.11 12.30
CA SER A 53 4.65 -6.21 11.15
C SER A 53 3.33 -5.95 10.46
N LYS A 54 2.27 -6.71 10.78
CA LYS A 54 0.97 -6.66 10.13
C LYS A 54 0.36 -5.25 10.05
N PRO A 55 0.38 -4.40 11.10
CA PRO A 55 -0.11 -3.02 10.98
C PRO A 55 0.71 -2.16 10.01
N ALA A 56 2.03 -2.33 9.98
CA ALA A 56 2.90 -1.58 9.07
C ALA A 56 2.78 -2.05 7.62
N ASP A 57 2.68 -3.37 7.39
CA ASP A 57 2.47 -3.96 6.07
C ASP A 57 1.08 -3.59 5.52
N CYS A 58 0.05 -3.53 6.39
CA CYS A 58 -1.28 -3.02 6.07
C CYS A 58 -1.28 -1.58 5.59
N ILE A 59 -0.65 -0.67 6.34
CA ILE A 59 -0.58 0.76 5.98
C ILE A 59 0.07 0.91 4.62
N LYS A 60 1.23 0.29 4.41
CA LYS A 60 1.96 0.37 3.12
C LYS A 60 1.11 -0.11 1.94
N LEU A 61 0.45 -1.25 2.08
CA LEU A 61 -0.35 -1.82 0.99
C LEU A 61 -1.59 -0.98 0.70
N ILE A 62 -2.29 -0.51 1.74
CA ILE A 62 -3.47 0.37 1.59
C ILE A 62 -3.07 1.67 0.92
N ASP A 63 -1.98 2.30 1.34
CA ASP A 63 -1.55 3.60 0.81
C ASP A 63 -1.27 3.53 -0.69
N MET A 64 -0.55 2.50 -1.16
CA MET A 64 -0.23 2.37 -2.59
C MET A 64 -1.44 1.98 -3.45
N ILE A 65 -2.37 1.16 -2.92
CA ILE A 65 -3.61 0.88 -3.64
C ILE A 65 -4.48 2.14 -3.74
N ASN A 66 -4.56 2.93 -2.67
CA ASN A 66 -5.31 4.17 -2.65
C ASN A 66 -4.71 5.23 -3.58
N GLU A 67 -3.38 5.29 -3.69
CA GLU A 67 -2.69 6.12 -4.68
C GLU A 67 -3.13 5.74 -6.11
N GLY A 68 -3.09 4.45 -6.46
CA GLY A 68 -3.55 3.96 -7.76
C GLY A 68 -5.03 4.27 -8.02
N GLN A 69 -5.91 4.12 -7.04
CA GLN A 69 -7.33 4.49 -7.16
C GLN A 69 -7.53 5.99 -7.36
N THR A 70 -6.72 6.82 -6.69
CA THR A 70 -6.76 8.28 -6.82
C THR A 70 -6.40 8.72 -8.24
N LEU A 71 -5.42 8.07 -8.89
CA LEU A 71 -5.09 8.33 -10.29
C LEU A 71 -6.30 8.09 -11.21
N VAL A 72 -7.05 7.02 -10.98
CA VAL A 72 -8.25 6.68 -11.76
C VAL A 72 -9.38 7.68 -11.54
N VAL A 73 -9.63 8.10 -10.30
CA VAL A 73 -10.68 9.09 -9.97
C VAL A 73 -10.37 10.47 -10.54
N ASN A 74 -9.10 10.84 -10.60
CA ASN A 74 -8.67 12.14 -11.12
C ASN A 74 -8.64 12.22 -12.66
N LEU A 75 -9.06 11.15 -13.36
CA LEU A 75 -9.25 11.20 -14.79
C LEU A 75 -10.29 12.27 -15.16
N SER A 76 -9.83 13.25 -15.92
CA SER A 76 -10.69 14.27 -16.51
C SER A 76 -11.61 13.67 -17.59
N PRO A 77 -12.78 14.28 -17.85
CA PRO A 77 -13.73 13.80 -18.86
C PRO A 77 -13.22 13.89 -20.32
N LYS A 78 -12.03 14.48 -20.54
CA LYS A 78 -11.35 14.50 -21.84
C LYS A 78 -10.31 13.38 -21.87
N LEU A 79 -10.75 12.18 -22.21
CA LEU A 79 -9.86 11.06 -22.48
C LEU A 79 -9.34 11.21 -23.92
N ASP A 80 -8.13 11.74 -24.08
CA ASP A 80 -7.38 11.65 -25.34
C ASP A 80 -6.38 10.48 -25.29
N GLY A 81 -5.85 10.09 -26.45
CA GLY A 81 -4.92 8.96 -26.53
C GLY A 81 -3.68 9.15 -25.65
N LYS A 82 -3.18 10.38 -25.54
CA LYS A 82 -1.95 10.68 -24.78
C LYS A 82 -2.18 10.60 -23.27
N THR A 83 -3.22 11.25 -22.75
CA THR A 83 -3.52 11.23 -21.31
C THR A 83 -3.87 9.82 -20.84
N THR A 84 -4.59 9.06 -21.66
CA THR A 84 -4.94 7.66 -21.37
C THR A 84 -3.69 6.77 -21.34
N GLN A 85 -2.74 7.01 -22.26
CA GLN A 85 -1.46 6.30 -22.28
C GLN A 85 -0.60 6.61 -21.05
N GLN A 86 -0.59 7.87 -20.58
CA GLN A 86 0.13 8.27 -19.37
C GLN A 86 -0.42 7.56 -18.14
N LEU A 87 -1.75 7.56 -17.96
CA LEU A 87 -2.37 6.84 -16.85
C LEU A 87 -2.07 5.34 -16.88
N SER A 88 -2.11 4.71 -18.06
CA SER A 88 -1.72 3.30 -18.22
C SER A 88 -0.32 3.05 -17.65
N GLN A 89 0.64 3.91 -17.97
CA GLN A 89 2.02 3.80 -17.49
C GLN A 89 2.13 4.01 -15.98
N GLU A 90 1.45 5.00 -15.43
CA GLU A 90 1.43 5.29 -14.00
C GLU A 90 0.84 4.12 -13.20
N LEU A 91 -0.28 3.55 -13.63
CA LEU A 91 -0.90 2.40 -12.97
C LEU A 91 -0.01 1.15 -13.07
N ASN A 92 0.69 0.95 -14.18
CA ASN A 92 1.69 -0.13 -14.28
C ASN A 92 2.88 0.10 -13.33
N SER A 93 3.27 1.35 -13.09
CA SER A 93 4.29 1.68 -12.09
C SER A 93 3.81 1.31 -10.70
N ILE A 94 2.61 1.78 -10.31
CA ILE A 94 2.00 1.41 -9.02
C ILE A 94 1.91 -0.11 -8.85
N ALA A 95 1.52 -0.84 -9.90
CA ALA A 95 1.46 -2.30 -9.84
C ALA A 95 2.81 -2.94 -9.51
N LYS A 96 3.90 -2.43 -10.11
CA LYS A 96 5.27 -2.88 -9.84
C LYS A 96 5.71 -2.49 -8.43
N ASP A 97 5.38 -1.28 -7.99
CA ASP A 97 5.70 -0.83 -6.64
C ASP A 97 5.01 -1.76 -5.62
N ILE A 98 3.72 -2.08 -5.82
CA ILE A 98 2.97 -3.03 -4.98
C ILE A 98 3.64 -4.41 -4.99
N GLU A 99 4.06 -4.90 -6.16
CA GLU A 99 4.72 -6.20 -6.32
C GLU A 99 6.04 -6.29 -5.53
N THR A 100 6.77 -5.17 -5.39
CA THR A 100 8.06 -5.13 -4.69
C THR A 100 7.94 -4.97 -3.17
N LEU A 101 6.74 -4.72 -2.63
CA LEU A 101 6.56 -4.62 -1.18
C LEU A 101 6.97 -5.91 -0.47
N SER A 102 7.86 -5.78 0.53
CA SER A 102 8.19 -6.89 1.42
C SER A 102 7.10 -7.04 2.48
N ILE A 103 6.18 -7.98 2.25
CA ILE A 103 5.06 -8.30 3.14
C ILE A 103 5.29 -9.68 3.76
N LYS A 104 5.17 -9.77 5.09
CA LYS A 104 5.40 -11.03 5.82
C LYS A 104 4.12 -11.85 6.02
N ASP A 105 2.99 -11.17 6.16
CA ASP A 105 1.70 -11.82 6.40
C ASP A 105 1.16 -12.49 5.12
N LYS A 106 0.84 -13.78 5.19
CA LYS A 106 0.43 -14.58 4.01
C LYS A 106 -0.88 -14.10 3.38
N SER A 107 -1.83 -13.62 4.19
CA SER A 107 -3.08 -13.07 3.66
C SER A 107 -2.82 -11.73 2.98
N LEU A 108 -1.98 -10.87 3.55
CA LEU A 108 -1.56 -9.63 2.88
C LEU A 108 -0.79 -9.87 1.58
N GLN A 109 0.02 -10.93 1.47
CA GLN A 109 0.66 -11.31 0.19
C GLN A 109 -0.38 -11.68 -0.88
N THR A 110 -1.53 -12.23 -0.48
CA THR A 110 -2.64 -12.52 -1.39
C THR A 110 -3.30 -11.23 -1.88
N PHE A 111 -3.58 -10.30 -0.97
CA PHE A 111 -4.08 -8.96 -1.34
C PHE A 111 -3.10 -8.21 -2.24
N GLN A 112 -1.80 -8.28 -1.95
CA GLN A 112 -0.73 -7.71 -2.77
C GLN A 112 -0.77 -8.28 -4.18
N LYS A 113 -0.70 -9.61 -4.34
CA LYS A 113 -0.73 -10.27 -5.65
C LYS A 113 -1.97 -9.91 -6.45
N ASN A 114 -3.15 -9.95 -5.81
CA ASN A 114 -4.41 -9.63 -6.47
C ASN A 114 -4.44 -8.16 -6.89
N SER A 115 -3.99 -7.24 -6.03
CA SER A 115 -3.95 -5.80 -6.34
C SER A 115 -2.97 -5.49 -7.47
N THR A 116 -1.76 -6.06 -7.44
CA THR A 116 -0.79 -5.99 -8.53
C THR A 116 -1.41 -6.44 -9.85
N GLN A 117 -2.13 -7.56 -9.86
CA GLN A 117 -2.77 -8.06 -11.07
C GLN A 117 -3.86 -7.10 -11.56
N GLN A 118 -4.75 -6.61 -10.67
CA GLN A 118 -5.80 -5.67 -11.06
C GLN A 118 -5.23 -4.38 -11.67
N PHE A 119 -4.15 -3.82 -11.10
CA PHE A 119 -3.52 -2.62 -11.68
C PHE A 119 -2.81 -2.90 -13.00
N LYS A 120 -2.14 -4.06 -13.17
CA LYS A 120 -1.58 -4.49 -14.46
C LYS A 120 -2.66 -4.62 -15.53
N ASP A 121 -3.78 -5.26 -15.19
CA ASP A 121 -4.89 -5.47 -16.11
C ASP A 121 -5.56 -4.14 -16.50
N LEU A 122 -5.78 -3.25 -15.52
CA LEU A 122 -6.32 -1.93 -15.78
C LEU A 122 -5.39 -1.10 -16.68
N SER A 123 -4.09 -1.11 -16.39
CA SER A 123 -3.07 -0.50 -17.23
C SER A 123 -3.16 -1.01 -18.67
N ASN A 124 -3.29 -2.32 -18.87
CA ASN A 124 -3.37 -2.92 -20.19
C ASN A 124 -4.64 -2.50 -20.95
N SER A 125 -5.80 -2.49 -20.30
CA SER A 125 -7.04 -2.00 -20.91
C SER A 125 -6.91 -0.52 -21.32
N LEU A 126 -6.33 0.32 -20.48
CA LEU A 126 -6.12 1.74 -20.78
C LEU A 126 -5.12 1.94 -21.93
N LYS A 127 -4.07 1.12 -22.02
CA LYS A 127 -3.15 1.13 -23.16
C LYS A 127 -3.89 0.85 -24.47
N GLN A 128 -4.75 -0.18 -24.49
CA GLN A 128 -5.52 -0.51 -25.68
C GLN A 128 -6.51 0.59 -26.08
N ILE A 129 -7.13 1.25 -25.10
CA ILE A 129 -7.98 2.44 -25.34
C ILE A 129 -7.14 3.57 -25.93
N ALA A 130 -5.96 3.84 -25.37
CA ALA A 130 -5.06 4.90 -25.85
C ALA A 130 -4.61 4.68 -27.30
N GLU A 131 -4.25 3.44 -27.66
CA GLU A 131 -3.90 3.04 -29.02
C GLU A 131 -5.07 3.23 -29.98
N ALA A 132 -6.29 2.83 -29.58
CA ALA A 132 -7.50 3.01 -30.38
C ALA A 132 -7.85 4.49 -30.59
N LEU A 133 -7.76 5.32 -29.56
CA LEU A 133 -7.98 6.77 -29.67
C LEU A 133 -6.96 7.42 -30.60
N THR A 134 -5.68 7.05 -30.48
CA THR A 134 -4.61 7.56 -31.35
C THR A 134 -4.81 7.15 -32.82
N LEU A 135 -5.32 5.94 -33.06
CA LEU A 135 -5.66 5.49 -34.41
C LEU A 135 -6.84 6.29 -34.97
N ALA A 136 -7.88 6.50 -34.16
CA ALA A 136 -9.05 7.28 -34.55
C ALA A 136 -8.70 8.73 -34.92
N GLU A 137 -7.82 9.37 -34.14
CA GLU A 137 -7.34 10.74 -34.40
C GLU A 137 -6.61 10.89 -35.75
N LYS A 138 -6.00 9.81 -36.26
CA LYS A 138 -5.21 9.79 -37.50
C LYS A 138 -5.98 9.25 -38.71
N ALA A 139 -7.21 8.78 -38.52
CA ALA A 139 -7.97 8.13 -39.57
C ALA A 139 -8.30 9.13 -40.71
N PRO A 140 -8.04 8.78 -41.99
CA PRO A 140 -8.33 9.66 -43.11
C PRO A 140 -9.84 9.73 -43.41
N VAL A 141 -10.28 10.76 -44.12
CA VAL A 141 -11.68 10.88 -44.57
C VAL A 141 -11.90 10.04 -45.83
N THR A 142 -11.87 8.71 -45.66
CA THR A 142 -12.07 7.71 -46.71
C THR A 142 -12.92 6.54 -46.20
N PRO A 143 -13.44 5.65 -47.07
CA PRO A 143 -14.11 4.42 -46.63
C PRO A 143 -13.23 3.55 -45.71
N GLU A 144 -11.93 3.48 -45.97
CA GLU A 144 -10.95 2.78 -45.14
C GLU A 144 -10.79 3.46 -43.78
N GLY A 145 -10.68 4.79 -43.74
CA GLY A 145 -10.61 5.53 -42.48
C GLY A 145 -11.90 5.41 -41.66
N LYS A 146 -13.07 5.33 -42.31
CA LYS A 146 -14.33 5.00 -41.62
C LYS A 146 -14.28 3.62 -40.96
N LYS A 147 -13.69 2.61 -41.62
CA LYS A 147 -13.50 1.27 -41.02
C LYS A 147 -12.58 1.34 -39.79
N GLN A 148 -11.48 2.08 -39.89
CA GLN A 148 -10.55 2.30 -38.75
C GLN A 148 -11.23 2.98 -37.57
N LEU A 149 -12.09 3.99 -37.81
CA LEU A 149 -12.86 4.66 -36.76
C LEU A 149 -13.83 3.70 -36.05
N LEU A 150 -14.54 2.85 -36.80
CA LEU A 150 -15.47 1.87 -36.23
C LEU A 150 -14.74 0.80 -35.41
N GLU A 151 -13.58 0.35 -35.89
CA GLU A 151 -12.73 -0.59 -35.15
C GLU A 151 -12.19 0.04 -33.86
N ALA A 152 -11.71 1.28 -33.93
CA ALA A 152 -11.28 2.03 -32.76
C ALA A 152 -12.42 2.20 -31.75
N GLN A 153 -13.63 2.57 -32.20
CA GLN A 153 -14.80 2.69 -31.34
C GLN A 153 -15.11 1.38 -30.62
N LYS A 154 -15.11 0.26 -31.33
CA LYS A 154 -15.32 -1.07 -30.76
C LYS A 154 -14.24 -1.40 -29.72
N ASN A 155 -12.97 -1.14 -30.01
CA ASN A 155 -11.87 -1.38 -29.08
C ASN A 155 -11.97 -0.53 -27.81
N VAL A 156 -12.40 0.73 -27.93
CA VAL A 156 -12.65 1.61 -26.77
C VAL A 156 -13.80 1.07 -25.93
N GLU A 157 -14.89 0.62 -26.54
CA GLU A 157 -16.03 0.06 -25.82
C GLU A 157 -15.66 -1.23 -25.07
N GLU A 158 -15.04 -2.20 -25.75
CA GLU A 158 -14.67 -3.49 -25.16
C GLU A 158 -13.65 -3.32 -24.02
N ASN A 159 -12.61 -2.51 -24.21
CA ASN A 159 -11.61 -2.29 -23.17
C ASN A 159 -12.12 -1.36 -22.07
N GLY A 160 -13.05 -0.44 -22.36
CA GLY A 160 -13.72 0.38 -21.37
C GLY A 160 -14.60 -0.46 -20.43
N GLN A 161 -15.34 -1.43 -20.97
CA GLN A 161 -16.10 -2.38 -20.16
C GLN A 161 -15.19 -3.24 -19.27
N LYS A 162 -14.08 -3.75 -19.82
CA LYS A 162 -13.06 -4.48 -19.03
C LYS A 162 -12.49 -3.62 -17.90
N ALA A 163 -12.07 -2.39 -18.22
CA ALA A 163 -11.53 -1.44 -17.25
C ALA A 163 -12.52 -1.15 -16.11
N LYS A 164 -13.81 -0.96 -16.45
CA LYS A 164 -14.89 -0.78 -15.46
C LYS A 164 -15.03 -2.00 -14.54
N GLN A 165 -15.00 -3.21 -15.10
CA GLN A 165 -15.09 -4.44 -14.32
C GLN A 165 -13.89 -4.60 -13.38
N ILE A 166 -12.68 -4.33 -13.87
CA ILE A 166 -11.43 -4.37 -13.09
C ILE A 166 -11.50 -3.34 -11.94
N ALA A 167 -11.93 -2.11 -12.22
CA ALA A 167 -12.09 -1.09 -11.19
C ALA A 167 -13.10 -1.51 -10.10
N THR A 168 -14.22 -2.13 -10.50
CA THR A 168 -15.22 -2.67 -9.56
C THR A 168 -14.62 -3.76 -8.68
N ASN A 169 -13.87 -4.69 -9.27
CA ASN A 169 -13.20 -5.77 -8.53
C ASN A 169 -12.13 -5.22 -7.57
N ASN A 170 -11.39 -4.19 -8.00
CA ASN A 170 -10.39 -3.51 -7.19
C ASN A 170 -11.05 -2.82 -5.97
N GLU A 171 -12.21 -2.19 -6.14
CA GLU A 171 -12.96 -1.58 -5.04
C GLU A 171 -13.41 -2.64 -4.00
N VAL A 172 -13.90 -3.79 -4.45
CA VAL A 172 -14.28 -4.91 -3.57
C VAL A 172 -13.06 -5.43 -2.81
N LEU A 173 -11.96 -5.70 -3.51
CA LEU A 173 -10.71 -6.18 -2.92
C LEU A 173 -10.15 -5.18 -1.89
N PHE A 174 -10.25 -3.89 -2.17
CA PHE A 174 -9.79 -2.83 -1.26
C PHE A 174 -10.64 -2.78 0.02
N LYS A 175 -11.97 -2.91 -0.09
CA LYS A 175 -12.85 -3.01 1.09
C LYS A 175 -12.51 -4.22 1.95
N GLU A 176 -12.24 -5.37 1.33
CA GLU A 176 -11.81 -6.58 2.04
C GLU A 176 -10.46 -6.39 2.74
N LEU A 177 -9.50 -5.74 2.07
CA LEU A 177 -8.19 -5.40 2.65
C LEU A 177 -8.35 -4.48 3.88
N VAL A 178 -9.13 -3.41 3.76
CA VAL A 178 -9.38 -2.47 4.87
C VAL A 178 -10.04 -3.18 6.05
N ASN A 179 -10.96 -4.12 5.79
CA ASN A 179 -11.59 -4.93 6.85
C ASN A 179 -10.62 -5.93 7.49
N TYR A 180 -9.70 -6.50 6.69
CA TYR A 180 -8.68 -7.43 7.18
C TYR A 180 -7.63 -6.73 8.04
N CYS A 181 -7.27 -5.51 7.66
CA CYS A 181 -6.30 -4.70 8.37
C CYS A 181 -6.89 -4.19 9.69
N PRO A 182 -6.15 -4.30 10.82
CA PRO A 182 -6.65 -3.84 12.10
C PRO A 182 -6.93 -2.35 12.00
N SER A 183 -8.17 -1.94 12.31
CA SER A 183 -8.54 -0.54 12.41
C SER A 183 -7.55 0.12 13.37
N LYS A 184 -6.99 1.28 13.01
CA LYS A 184 -6.39 2.17 14.01
C LYS A 184 -7.47 2.41 15.07
N LYS A 185 -7.41 1.69 16.20
CA LYS A 185 -8.15 2.11 17.38
C LYS A 185 -7.41 3.37 17.85
N PRO A 186 -8.09 4.53 17.93
CA PRO A 186 -7.49 5.74 18.50
C PRO A 186 -6.99 5.48 19.92
#